data_AF-X1L634-F1
#
_entry.id   AF-X1L634-F1
#
_cell.length_a   1.000
_cell.length_b   1.000
_cell.length_c   1.000
_cell.angle_alpha   90.00
_cell.angle_beta   90.00
_cell.angle_gamma   90.00
#
_symmetry.space_group_name_H-M   'P 1'
#
loop_
_entity.id
_entity.type
_entity.pdbx_description
1 polymer ?
#
loop_
_entity_poly.entity_id
_entity_poly.type
_entity_poly.pdbx_seq_one_letter_code
_entity_poly.pdbx_strand_id
1 'polypeptide(L)'
;TYETSVNPEGLIVKSFKIIDAVSKADKIISIYKLKTHGFTYITGAVKNLFGLIPGLNKIGFHTRFQNIDHFSQMLLDLYILTKPALNIMDAVIAMEG
;
A
#
# COMPACT_ATOMS: atom_id res chain seq x y z
N THR A 1 -16.19 4.80 4.30
CA THR A 1 -15.64 5.61 5.42
C THR A 1 -14.17 5.25 5.61
N TYR A 2 -13.41 6.08 6.32
CA TYR A 2 -12.00 5.85 6.63
C TYR A 2 -11.68 6.36 8.04
N GLU A 3 -10.62 5.83 8.63
CA GLU A 3 -10.10 6.25 9.94
C GLU A 3 -8.58 6.47 9.89
N THR A 4 -8.06 7.15 10.91
CA THR A 4 -6.62 7.29 11.10
C THR A 4 -6.12 6.18 12.00
N SER A 5 -5.24 5.33 11.49
CA SER A 5 -4.60 4.27 12.27
C SER A 5 -3.13 4.62 12.54
N VAL A 6 -2.71 4.43 13.78
CA VAL A 6 -1.34 4.71 14.22
C VAL A 6 -0.43 3.55 13.83
N ASN A 7 0.78 3.87 13.38
CA ASN A 7 1.81 2.92 12.98
C ASN A 7 3.11 3.17 13.76
N PRO A 8 3.22 2.72 15.02
CA PRO A 8 4.41 2.96 15.84
C PRO A 8 5.69 2.37 15.23
N GLU A 9 5.54 1.22 14.57
CA GLU A 9 6.61 0.45 13.92
C GLU A 9 7.04 1.02 12.56
N GLY A 10 6.28 1.95 11.96
CA GLY A 10 6.64 2.56 10.67
C GLY A 10 7.92 3.38 10.78
N LEU A 11 8.81 3.32 9.78
CA LEU A 11 10.09 4.02 9.83
C LEU A 11 9.95 5.53 9.61
N ILE A 12 9.20 5.94 8.59
CA ILE A 12 9.10 7.35 8.14
C ILE A 12 7.66 7.90 8.23
N VAL A 13 6.64 7.04 8.24
CA VAL A 13 5.24 7.41 8.42
C VAL A 13 4.65 6.68 9.62
N LYS A 14 4.28 7.46 10.65
CA LYS A 14 3.78 6.98 11.95
C LYS A 14 2.26 6.87 12.04
N SER A 15 1.51 7.25 11.01
CA SER A 15 0.06 7.03 10.92
C SER A 15 -0.42 7.15 9.49
N PHE A 16 -1.49 6.42 9.17
CA PHE A 16 -2.14 6.48 7.86
C PHE A 16 -3.64 6.68 8.03
N LYS A 17 -4.25 7.40 7.09
CA LYS A 17 -5.69 7.30 6.86
C LYS A 17 -5.93 6.07 6.00
N ILE A 18 -6.70 5.11 6.49
CA ILE A 18 -7.01 3.85 5.81
C ILE A 18 -8.52 3.61 5.81
N ILE A 19 -9.02 2.86 4.83
CA ILE A 19 -10.43 2.47 4.78
C ILE A 19 -10.81 1.61 6.00
N ASP A 20 -11.99 1.85 6.59
CA ASP A 20 -12.44 1.13 7.80
C ASP A 20 -12.53 -0.39 7.63
N ALA A 21 -12.67 -0.87 6.39
CA ALA A 21 -12.73 -2.30 6.11
C ALA A 21 -11.45 -3.03 6.56
N VAL A 22 -10.31 -2.34 6.55
CA VAL A 22 -9.01 -2.88 6.95
C VAL A 22 -8.95 -3.08 8.46
N SER A 23 -9.42 -2.11 9.24
CA SER A 23 -9.35 -2.17 10.70
C SER A 23 -10.39 -3.08 11.34
N LYS A 24 -11.50 -3.32 10.64
CA LYS A 24 -12.58 -4.21 11.07
C LYS A 24 -12.36 -5.67 10.69
N ALA A 25 -11.34 -5.97 9.87
CA ALA A 25 -11.09 -7.33 9.39
C ALA A 25 -10.22 -8.12 10.37
N ASP A 26 -10.58 -9.38 10.63
CA ASP A 26 -9.73 -10.29 11.41
C ASP A 26 -8.44 -10.65 10.67
N LYS A 27 -8.54 -10.77 9.34
CA LYS A 27 -7.45 -11.08 8.42
C LYS A 27 -7.64 -10.35 7.10
N ILE A 28 -6.52 -9.98 6.49
CA ILE A 28 -6.50 -9.33 5.18
C ILE A 28 -5.81 -10.27 4.20
N ILE A 29 -6.50 -10.53 3.08
CA ILE A 29 -5.96 -11.27 1.94
C ILE A 29 -5.85 -10.29 0.77
N SER A 30 -4.63 -10.04 0.32
CA SER A 30 -4.33 -9.13 -0.78
C SER A 30 -4.20 -9.92 -2.08
N ILE A 31 -5.02 -9.61 -3.07
CA ILE A 31 -5.02 -10.26 -4.39
C ILE A 31 -4.75 -9.19 -5.45
N TYR A 32 -3.83 -9.48 -6.39
CA TYR A 32 -3.41 -8.53 -7.42
C TYR A 32 -2.79 -9.22 -8.63
N LYS A 33 -2.73 -8.49 -9.76
CA LYS A 33 -2.07 -8.94 -11.00
C LYS A 33 -0.58 -8.63 -10.95
N LEU A 34 0.24 -9.43 -11.62
CA LEU A 34 1.59 -9.02 -12.01
C LEU A 34 1.47 -7.87 -13.02
N LYS A 35 1.95 -6.68 -12.65
CA LYS A 35 1.90 -5.48 -13.48
C LYS A 35 3.16 -4.65 -13.31
N THR A 36 3.67 -4.05 -14.39
CA THR A 36 4.66 -2.98 -14.33
C THR A 36 4.11 -1.75 -13.59
N HIS A 37 4.99 -0.78 -13.29
CA HIS A 37 4.59 0.55 -12.82
C HIS A 37 5.72 1.55 -13.12
N GLY A 38 5.41 2.70 -13.73
CA GLY A 38 6.46 3.68 -14.12
C GLY A 38 7.34 4.18 -12.95
N PHE A 39 6.75 4.39 -11.77
CA PHE A 39 7.50 4.87 -10.59
C PHE A 39 8.15 3.76 -9.73
N THR A 40 7.47 2.64 -9.46
CA THR A 40 7.98 1.57 -8.57
C THR A 40 8.45 0.32 -9.33
N TYR A 41 8.62 0.43 -10.65
CA TYR A 41 8.91 -0.62 -11.64
C TYR A 41 7.84 -1.72 -11.78
N ILE A 42 7.31 -2.20 -10.65
CA ILE A 42 6.20 -3.15 -10.57
C ILE A 42 5.19 -2.73 -9.50
N THR A 43 4.00 -3.32 -9.55
CA THR A 43 3.01 -3.21 -8.47
C THR A 43 3.38 -4.15 -7.32
N GLY A 44 3.21 -5.47 -7.48
CA GLY A 44 3.58 -6.44 -6.44
C GLY A 44 2.81 -6.30 -5.11
N ALA A 45 3.18 -7.12 -4.11
CA ALA A 45 2.47 -7.24 -2.83
C ALA A 45 2.34 -5.90 -2.09
N VAL A 46 3.47 -5.20 -1.98
CA VAL A 46 3.60 -4.00 -1.16
C VAL A 46 2.84 -2.82 -1.77
N LYS A 47 3.03 -2.53 -3.07
CA LYS A 47 2.36 -1.40 -3.73
C LYS A 47 0.85 -1.61 -3.83
N ASN A 48 0.38 -2.87 -3.95
CA ASN A 48 -1.06 -3.15 -4.03
C ASN A 48 -1.83 -2.54 -2.84
N LEU A 49 -1.24 -2.58 -1.64
CA LEU A 49 -1.84 -2.05 -0.42
C LEU A 49 -1.96 -0.53 -0.41
N PHE A 50 -1.24 0.19 -1.28
CA PHE A 50 -1.49 1.61 -1.50
C PHE A 50 -2.93 1.90 -1.97
N GLY A 51 -3.62 0.86 -2.48
CA GLY A 51 -5.06 0.82 -2.72
C GLY A 51 -5.90 1.25 -1.51
N LEU A 52 -5.45 0.94 -0.29
CA LEU A 52 -6.18 1.13 0.98
C LEU A 52 -6.21 2.59 1.47
N ILE A 53 -5.37 3.46 0.90
CA ILE A 53 -5.34 4.88 1.20
C ILE A 53 -6.53 5.58 0.52
N PRO A 54 -7.37 6.38 1.22
CA PRO A 54 -8.56 6.95 0.63
C PRO A 54 -8.27 8.19 -0.23
N GLY A 55 -8.80 8.18 -1.47
CA GLY A 55 -8.96 9.37 -2.32
C GLY A 55 -7.70 10.22 -2.49
N LEU A 56 -7.83 11.53 -2.23
CA LEU A 56 -6.79 12.55 -2.43
C LEU A 56 -5.53 12.33 -1.58
N ASN A 57 -5.60 11.55 -0.51
CA ASN A 57 -4.40 11.25 0.30
C ASN A 57 -3.33 10.52 -0.53
N LYS A 58 -3.73 9.73 -1.54
CA LYS A 58 -2.79 9.07 -2.45
C LYS A 58 -1.93 10.08 -3.23
N ILE A 59 -2.53 11.19 -3.65
CA ILE A 59 -1.82 12.26 -4.36
C ILE A 59 -0.82 12.91 -3.42
N GLY A 60 -1.25 13.24 -2.18
CA GLY A 60 -0.37 13.81 -1.16
C GLY A 60 0.87 12.96 -0.88
N PHE A 61 0.75 11.64 -0.84
CA PHE A 61 1.90 10.74 -0.69
C PHE A 61 2.86 10.77 -1.88
N HIS A 62 2.37 10.81 -3.12
CA HIS A 62 3.23 10.94 -4.29
C HIS A 62 3.92 12.31 -4.37
N THR A 63 3.25 13.38 -3.96
CA THR A 63 3.85 14.71 -3.89
C THR A 63 4.90 14.82 -2.80
N ARG A 64 4.66 14.19 -1.64
CA ARG A 64 5.59 14.21 -0.50
C ARG A 64 6.82 13.32 -0.71
N PHE A 65 6.65 12.16 -1.33
CA PHE A 65 7.70 11.16 -1.50
C PHE A 65 8.03 10.99 -3.00
N GLN A 66 8.73 11.97 -3.57
CA GLN A 66 9.10 11.99 -5.00
C GLN A 66 10.29 11.08 -5.33
N ASN A 67 11.13 10.77 -4.34
CA ASN A 67 12.21 9.81 -4.48
C ASN A 67 11.65 8.38 -4.29
N ILE A 68 12.05 7.46 -5.16
CA ILE A 68 11.57 6.07 -5.17
C ILE A 68 11.86 5.32 -3.88
N ASP A 69 13.02 5.53 -3.25
CA ASP A 69 13.41 4.84 -2.02
C ASP A 69 12.52 5.30 -0.87
N HIS A 70 12.28 6.61 -0.74
CA HIS A 70 11.38 7.15 0.26
C HIS A 70 9.92 6.73 0.02
N PHE A 71 9.46 6.71 -1.24
CA PHE A 71 8.12 6.24 -1.55
C PHE A 71 7.96 4.76 -1.20
N SER A 72 8.95 3.94 -1.58
CA SER A 72 8.96 2.51 -1.28
C SER A 72 8.99 2.26 0.23
N GLN A 73 9.77 3.03 0.98
CA GLN A 73 9.79 2.95 2.44
C GLN A 73 8.42 3.32 3.05
N MET A 74 7.73 4.34 2.52
CA MET A 74 6.37 4.66 2.96
C MET A 74 5.39 3.50 2.69
N LEU A 75 5.53 2.81 1.55
CA LEU A 75 4.72 1.62 1.28
C LEU A 75 5.03 0.46 2.25
N LEU A 76 6.29 0.28 2.63
CA LEU A 76 6.69 -0.70 3.64
C LEU A 76 6.07 -0.37 5.00
N ASP A 77 6.05 0.90 5.39
CA ASP A 77 5.37 1.34 6.61
C ASP A 77 3.87 1.01 6.54
N LEU A 78 3.22 1.22 5.39
CA LEU A 78 1.82 0.84 5.17
C LEU A 78 1.61 -0.68 5.23
N TYR A 79 2.55 -1.47 4.69
CA TYR A 79 2.54 -2.92 4.79
C TYR A 79 2.63 -3.39 6.25
N ILE A 80 3.51 -2.76 7.04
CA ILE A 80 3.65 -3.02 8.48
C ILE A 80 2.38 -2.65 9.25
N LEU A 81 1.71 -1.55 8.89
CA LEU A 81 0.44 -1.19 9.52
C LEU A 81 -0.66 -2.21 9.22
N THR A 82 -0.77 -2.63 7.96
CA THR A 82 -1.91 -3.43 7.46
C THR A 82 -1.72 -4.93 7.68
N LYS A 83 -0.48 -5.41 7.84
CA LYS A 83 -0.09 -6.81 8.12
C LYS A 83 -0.97 -7.85 7.38
N PRO A 84 -1.02 -7.86 6.03
CA PRO A 84 -1.79 -8.86 5.31
C PRO A 84 -1.36 -10.27 5.71
N ALA A 85 -2.34 -11.14 5.95
CA ALA A 85 -2.10 -12.53 6.32
C ALA A 85 -1.64 -13.37 5.12
N LEU A 86 -2.08 -12.99 3.92
CA LEU A 86 -1.74 -13.67 2.67
C LEU A 86 -1.73 -12.68 1.52
N ASN A 87 -0.74 -12.82 0.63
CA ASN A 87 -0.67 -12.10 -0.64
C ASN A 87 -0.70 -13.12 -1.79
N ILE A 88 -1.63 -12.98 -2.72
CA ILE A 88 -1.77 -13.84 -3.90
C ILE A 88 -1.58 -12.99 -5.14
N MET A 89 -0.54 -13.29 -5.90
CA MET A 89 -0.29 -12.67 -7.20
C MET A 89 -0.79 -13.58 -8.32
N ASP A 90 -1.71 -13.08 -9.14
CA ASP A 90 -2.01 -13.68 -10.43
C ASP A 90 -1.01 -13.17 -11.48
N ALA A 91 -0.11 -14.06 -11.89
CA ALA A 91 0.90 -13.84 -12.91
C ALA A 91 0.64 -14.62 -14.22
N VAL A 92 -0.59 -15.12 -14.45
CA VAL A 92 -0.95 -15.85 -15.68
C VAL A 92 -0.76 -14.95 -16.91
N ILE A 93 -1.14 -13.67 -16.79
CA ILE A 93 -0.87 -12.64 -17.79
C ILE A 93 -0.32 -11.42 -17.05
N ALA A 94 0.91 -11.02 -17.40
CA ALA A 94 1.51 -9.78 -16.94
C ALA A 94 0.90 -8.59 -17.67
N MET A 95 0.58 -7.53 -16.93
CA MET A 95 -0.03 -6.32 -17.45
C MET A 95 0.99 -5.18 -17.54
N GLU A 96 0.84 -4.34 -18.56
CA GLU A 96 1.58 -3.08 -18.69
C GLU A 96 0.82 -1.93 -17.99
N GLY A 97 1.58 -0.93 -17.57
CA GLY A 97 1.14 0.34 -16.98
C GLY A 97 1.80 0.65 -15.65
#